data_AF-A0A4Q6ACR4-F1
#
_entry.id   AF-A0A4Q6ACR4-F1
#
_cell.length_a   1.000
_cell.length_b   1.000
_cell.length_c   1.000
_cell.angle_alpha   90.00
_cell.angle_beta   90.00
_cell.angle_gamma   90.00
#
_symmetry.space_group_name_H-M   'P 1'
#
loop_
_entity.id
_entity.type
_entity.pdbx_description
1 polymer ?
#
loop_
_entity_poly.entity_id
_entity_poly.type
_entity_poly.pdbx_seq_one_letter_code
_entity_poly.pdbx_strand_id
1 'polypeptide(L)'
;MKIKDSVTRRKLLETTSSAMLLYPLLRLFKMNEAYGADAILPRALFVHWPSGSYLDHFWPGGGTGALGALPVVTAPLEAHKNDVILFKGLVTRGDTNHDGAPSQVFAGWGKGGGGIMPCEGSTAKPYSLDQMLGDRWGAKTSRPWVGLGAFTSSPASRQTVSYKENGTPAALQDNPKAAYNDLFGSFNLTSGGSGSLALANENVANGKKRVIDYLRG
;
A
#
# COMPACT_ATOMS: atom_id res chain seq x y z
N MET A 1 30.34 -65.28 -19.12
CA MET A 1 29.18 -64.84 -18.30
C MET A 1 29.60 -63.61 -17.51
N LYS A 2 29.10 -62.41 -17.83
CA LYS A 2 29.51 -61.15 -17.18
C LYS A 2 28.73 -60.98 -15.86
N ILE A 3 29.45 -60.90 -14.74
CA ILE A 3 28.87 -60.62 -13.42
C ILE A 3 28.41 -59.16 -13.43
N LYS A 4 27.11 -58.91 -13.19
CA LYS A 4 26.58 -57.55 -13.03
C LYS A 4 27.12 -56.97 -11.72
N ASP A 5 27.68 -55.77 -11.76
CA ASP A 5 28.04 -55.01 -10.56
C ASP A 5 26.81 -54.79 -9.68
N SER A 6 26.68 -55.57 -8.61
CA SER A 6 25.59 -55.43 -7.65
C SER A 6 25.79 -54.15 -6.85
N VAL A 7 24.74 -53.36 -6.67
CA VAL A 7 24.73 -52.21 -5.75
C VAL A 7 25.11 -52.70 -4.35
N THR A 8 26.30 -52.34 -3.88
CA THR A 8 26.76 -52.72 -2.54
C THR A 8 26.30 -51.69 -1.51
N ARG A 9 26.08 -52.12 -0.27
CA ARG A 9 25.70 -51.23 0.86
C ARG A 9 26.69 -50.06 1.01
N ARG A 10 27.98 -50.31 0.78
CA ARG A 10 29.03 -49.28 0.82
C ARG A 10 28.84 -48.24 -0.29
N LYS A 11 28.62 -48.68 -1.54
CA LYS A 11 28.40 -47.78 -2.68
C LYS A 11 27.10 -46.98 -2.54
N LEU A 12 26.08 -47.56 -1.91
CA LEU A 12 24.83 -46.85 -1.57
C LEU A 12 25.06 -45.78 -0.49
N LEU A 13 25.82 -46.09 0.56
CA LEU A 13 26.15 -45.13 1.61
C LEU A 13 27.04 -43.99 1.08
N GLU A 14 28.07 -44.31 0.31
CA GLU A 14 28.96 -43.32 -0.32
C GLU A 14 28.18 -42.35 -1.20
N THR A 15 27.32 -42.87 -2.10
CA THR A 15 26.53 -42.03 -3.00
C THR A 15 25.50 -41.17 -2.26
N THR A 16 24.89 -41.71 -1.20
CA THR A 16 23.92 -40.97 -0.38
C THR A 16 24.58 -39.88 0.45
N SER A 17 25.75 -40.16 1.04
CA SER A 17 26.54 -39.17 1.79
C SER A 17 27.04 -38.05 0.88
N SER A 18 27.52 -38.37 -0.33
CA SER A 18 27.91 -37.34 -1.31
C SER A 18 26.74 -36.47 -1.75
N ALA A 19 25.54 -37.03 -1.92
CA ALA A 19 24.34 -36.25 -2.24
C ALA A 19 23.93 -35.30 -1.11
N MET A 20 24.08 -35.71 0.16
CA MET A 20 23.78 -34.87 1.33
C MET A 20 24.78 -33.72 1.50
N LEU A 21 26.05 -33.92 1.16
CA LEU A 21 27.06 -32.85 1.16
C LEU A 21 26.78 -31.78 0.09
N LEU A 22 26.05 -32.12 -0.97
CA LEU A 22 25.61 -31.17 -1.99
C LEU A 22 24.29 -30.46 -1.63
N TYR A 23 23.59 -30.89 -0.57
CA TYR A 23 22.32 -30.27 -0.16
C TYR A 23 22.40 -28.76 0.17
N PRO A 24 23.46 -28.25 0.83
CA PRO A 24 23.63 -26.81 1.02
C PRO A 24 23.83 -26.05 -0.30
N LEU A 25 24.51 -26.65 -1.27
CA LEU A 25 24.72 -26.07 -2.61
C LEU A 25 23.42 -26.06 -3.42
N LEU A 26 22.52 -27.02 -3.22
CA LEU A 26 21.17 -27.00 -3.80
C LEU A 26 20.32 -25.83 -3.28
N ARG A 27 20.64 -25.26 -2.10
CA ARG A 27 20.00 -24.02 -1.64
C ARG A 27 20.38 -22.81 -2.49
N LEU A 28 21.58 -22.78 -3.06
CA LEU A 28 22.01 -21.70 -3.96
C LEU A 28 21.15 -21.66 -5.23
N PHE A 29 20.75 -22.81 -5.77
CA PHE A 29 19.85 -22.88 -6.93
C PHE A 29 18.37 -22.62 -6.58
N LYS A 30 18.02 -22.60 -5.29
CA LYS A 30 16.71 -22.16 -4.79
C LYS A 30 16.70 -20.71 -4.30
N MET A 31 17.86 -20.04 -4.30
CA MET A 31 17.95 -18.61 -4.02
C MET A 31 17.48 -17.83 -5.25
N ASN A 32 16.19 -17.53 -5.30
CA ASN A 32 15.61 -16.58 -6.26
C ASN A 32 15.64 -15.13 -5.75
N GLU A 33 16.14 -14.92 -4.52
CA GLU A 33 16.14 -13.63 -3.85
C GLU A 33 17.57 -13.26 -3.45
N ALA A 34 18.00 -12.07 -3.87
CA ALA A 34 19.26 -11.48 -3.46
C ALA A 34 19.19 -11.09 -1.99
N TYR A 35 19.68 -11.97 -1.10
CA TYR A 35 19.95 -11.64 0.30
C TYR A 35 21.03 -10.55 0.35
N GLY A 36 20.62 -9.29 0.49
CA GLY A 36 21.53 -8.15 0.63
C GLY A 36 21.24 -6.96 -0.28
N ALA A 37 20.29 -7.05 -1.21
CA ALA A 37 19.70 -5.83 -1.77
C ALA A 37 18.82 -5.20 -0.70
N ASP A 38 18.97 -3.90 -0.45
CA ASP A 38 17.98 -3.15 0.30
C ASP A 38 16.64 -3.34 -0.41
N ALA A 39 15.78 -4.21 0.14
CA ALA A 39 14.49 -4.46 -0.45
C ALA A 39 13.77 -3.11 -0.54
N ILE A 40 13.36 -2.72 -1.75
CA ILE A 40 12.53 -1.54 -1.96
C ILE A 40 11.34 -1.71 -1.01
N LEU A 41 11.26 -0.85 0.00
CA LEU A 41 10.15 -0.85 0.93
C LEU A 41 8.87 -0.59 0.13
N PRO A 42 7.94 -1.56 0.04
CA PRO A 42 6.72 -1.37 -0.72
C PRO A 42 5.94 -0.21 -0.11
N ARG A 43 5.40 0.65 -0.99
CA ARG A 43 4.56 1.78 -0.62
C ARG A 43 3.16 1.54 -1.16
N ALA A 44 2.15 1.78 -0.33
CA ALA A 44 0.76 1.75 -0.74
C ALA A 44 0.18 3.16 -0.62
N LEU A 45 -0.56 3.58 -1.65
CA LEU A 45 -1.39 4.77 -1.62
C LEU A 45 -2.85 4.32 -1.80
N PHE A 46 -3.68 4.64 -0.83
CA PHE A 46 -5.11 4.44 -0.93
C PHE A 46 -5.78 5.78 -1.18
N VAL A 47 -6.70 5.81 -2.14
CA VAL A 47 -7.47 7.01 -2.44
C VAL A 47 -8.94 6.63 -2.50
N HIS A 48 -9.75 7.40 -1.76
CA HIS A 48 -11.18 7.18 -1.65
C HIS A 48 -11.92 8.50 -1.90
N TRP A 49 -12.98 8.42 -2.72
CA TRP A 49 -13.91 9.52 -2.94
C TRP A 49 -15.35 8.98 -2.80
N PRO A 50 -16.09 9.39 -1.76
CA PRO A 50 -17.35 8.75 -1.39
C PRO A 50 -18.48 8.96 -2.39
N SER A 51 -18.48 10.08 -3.10
CA SER A 51 -19.49 10.39 -4.13
C SER A 51 -19.29 9.63 -5.44
N GLY A 52 -18.21 8.86 -5.57
CA GLY A 52 -17.91 8.09 -6.77
C GLY A 52 -17.53 8.96 -7.98
N SER A 53 -17.73 8.40 -9.18
CA SER A 53 -17.47 9.04 -10.46
C SER A 53 -18.54 8.65 -11.49
N TYR A 54 -18.67 9.43 -12.56
CA TYR A 54 -19.54 9.07 -13.68
C TYR A 54 -19.01 7.82 -14.38
N LEU A 55 -19.88 6.82 -14.59
CA LEU A 55 -19.49 5.50 -15.08
C LEU A 55 -18.72 5.58 -16.41
N ASP A 56 -19.23 6.34 -17.37
CA ASP A 56 -18.66 6.48 -18.71
C ASP A 56 -17.36 7.31 -18.72
N HIS A 57 -17.04 7.98 -17.62
CA HIS A 57 -15.83 8.78 -17.48
C HIS A 57 -14.72 8.08 -16.68
N PHE A 58 -15.05 7.00 -15.96
CA PHE A 58 -14.11 6.24 -15.12
C PHE A 58 -13.75 4.88 -15.72
N TRP A 59 -14.73 4.12 -16.22
CA TRP A 59 -14.46 2.75 -16.67
C TRP A 59 -13.99 2.74 -18.12
N PRO A 60 -12.82 2.12 -18.42
CA PRO A 60 -12.40 1.94 -19.80
C PRO A 60 -13.38 1.05 -20.56
N GLY A 61 -13.49 1.31 -21.86
CA GLY A 61 -14.09 0.37 -22.79
C GLY A 61 -13.24 -0.90 -22.89
N GLY A 62 -13.87 -2.00 -23.27
CA GLY A 62 -13.24 -3.33 -23.30
C GLY A 62 -13.91 -4.30 -22.32
N GLY A 63 -13.92 -5.59 -22.68
CA GLY A 63 -14.50 -6.64 -21.85
C GLY A 63 -13.52 -7.15 -20.78
N THR A 64 -13.60 -8.44 -20.48
CA THR A 64 -12.64 -9.12 -19.60
C THR A 64 -11.28 -9.24 -20.30
N GLY A 65 -10.23 -8.58 -19.80
CA GLY A 65 -8.88 -8.69 -20.36
C GLY A 65 -8.07 -7.40 -20.23
N ALA A 66 -7.21 -7.13 -21.21
CA ALA A 66 -6.44 -5.90 -21.27
C ALA A 66 -7.35 -4.67 -21.32
N LEU A 67 -6.97 -3.63 -20.58
CA LEU A 67 -7.73 -2.37 -20.55
C LEU A 67 -7.67 -1.67 -21.91
N GLY A 68 -8.81 -1.17 -22.39
CA GLY A 68 -8.92 -0.33 -23.58
C GLY A 68 -8.32 1.07 -23.38
N ALA A 69 -8.76 2.06 -24.14
CA ALA A 69 -8.38 3.44 -23.86
C ALA A 69 -8.97 3.88 -22.51
N LEU A 70 -8.17 4.52 -21.65
CA LEU A 70 -8.64 5.02 -20.36
C LEU A 70 -9.44 6.33 -20.55
N PRO A 71 -10.66 6.44 -20.00
CA PRO A 71 -11.50 7.63 -20.10
C PRO A 71 -10.98 8.77 -19.22
N VAL A 72 -11.57 9.96 -19.35
CA VAL A 72 -11.07 11.23 -18.78
C VAL A 72 -10.61 11.17 -17.32
N VAL A 73 -11.28 10.42 -16.45
CA VAL A 73 -10.90 10.34 -15.02
C VAL A 73 -9.64 9.50 -14.82
N THR A 74 -9.47 8.45 -15.61
CA THR A 74 -8.33 7.52 -15.56
C THR A 74 -7.27 7.78 -16.62
N ALA A 75 -7.51 8.69 -17.57
CA ALA A 75 -6.61 9.03 -18.67
C ALA A 75 -5.18 9.38 -18.23
N PRO A 76 -4.94 10.04 -17.07
CA PRO A 76 -3.58 10.26 -16.57
C PRO A 76 -2.78 8.97 -16.31
N LEU A 77 -3.44 7.82 -16.18
CA LEU A 77 -2.81 6.51 -15.96
C LEU A 77 -2.48 5.77 -17.27
N GLU A 78 -2.74 6.34 -18.45
CA GLU A 78 -2.59 5.62 -19.73
C GLU A 78 -1.16 5.09 -19.93
N ALA A 79 -0.14 5.85 -19.54
CA ALA A 79 1.26 5.43 -19.60
C ALA A 79 1.58 4.21 -18.71
N HIS A 80 0.75 3.95 -17.70
CA HIS A 80 0.88 2.85 -16.74
C HIS A 80 -0.24 1.83 -16.88
N LYS A 81 -1.01 1.86 -17.99
CA LYS A 81 -2.21 1.03 -18.14
C LYS A 81 -1.96 -0.47 -17.96
N ASN A 82 -0.79 -0.96 -18.38
CA ASN A 82 -0.39 -2.36 -18.22
C ASN A 82 -0.03 -2.73 -16.77
N ASP A 83 0.17 -1.73 -15.90
CA ASP A 83 0.44 -1.90 -14.47
C ASP A 83 -0.85 -1.71 -13.62
N VAL A 84 -1.98 -1.41 -14.26
CA VAL A 84 -3.26 -1.12 -13.60
C VAL A 84 -4.20 -2.30 -13.75
N ILE A 85 -4.81 -2.70 -12.63
CA ILE A 85 -5.92 -3.65 -12.60
C ILE A 85 -7.15 -2.91 -12.09
N LEU A 86 -8.24 -2.99 -12.86
CA LEU A 86 -9.52 -2.40 -12.51
C LEU A 86 -10.55 -3.51 -12.25
N PHE A 87 -11.10 -3.54 -11.04
CA PHE A 87 -12.14 -4.50 -10.64
C PHE A 87 -13.51 -3.82 -10.62
N LYS A 88 -14.42 -4.28 -11.49
CA LYS A 88 -15.81 -3.80 -11.55
C LYS A 88 -16.75 -4.82 -10.92
N GLY A 89 -17.82 -4.35 -10.28
CA GLY A 89 -18.86 -5.20 -9.69
C GLY A 89 -18.58 -5.66 -8.26
N LEU A 90 -17.59 -5.07 -7.60
CA LEU A 90 -17.42 -5.24 -6.15
C LEU A 90 -18.49 -4.43 -5.41
N VAL A 91 -19.13 -5.08 -4.45
CA VAL A 91 -20.14 -4.46 -3.57
C VAL A 91 -19.73 -4.75 -2.14
N THR A 92 -19.61 -3.69 -1.32
CA THR A 92 -19.37 -3.84 0.11
C THR A 92 -20.64 -4.31 0.80
N ARG A 93 -20.51 -5.12 1.85
CA ARG A 93 -21.65 -5.57 2.67
C ARG A 93 -21.92 -4.56 3.77
N GLY A 94 -23.11 -3.98 3.81
CA GLY A 94 -23.60 -3.09 4.88
C GLY A 94 -24.19 -1.78 4.34
N ASP A 95 -23.68 -0.61 4.73
CA ASP A 95 -24.17 0.68 4.24
C ASP A 95 -23.87 0.89 2.75
N THR A 96 -24.83 1.48 2.03
CA THR A 96 -24.80 1.59 0.56
C THR A 96 -24.83 3.03 0.05
N ASN A 97 -24.67 4.02 0.94
CA ASN A 97 -24.69 5.43 0.58
C ASN A 97 -23.33 6.11 0.84
N HIS A 98 -23.13 7.28 0.25
CA HIS A 98 -21.86 8.00 0.31
C HIS A 98 -21.47 8.51 1.71
N ASP A 99 -22.39 8.54 2.67
CA ASP A 99 -22.13 9.00 4.04
C ASP A 99 -21.75 7.84 4.99
N GLY A 100 -22.40 6.68 4.84
CA GLY A 100 -22.22 5.50 5.70
C GLY A 100 -21.24 4.46 5.14
N ALA A 101 -21.09 4.37 3.82
CA ALA A 101 -20.15 3.43 3.18
C ALA A 101 -18.65 3.66 3.46
N PRO A 102 -18.15 4.87 3.81
CA PRO A 102 -16.72 5.07 4.07
C PRO A 102 -16.10 4.09 5.07
N SER A 103 -16.81 3.68 6.12
CA SER A 103 -16.32 2.71 7.11
C SER A 103 -15.98 1.33 6.54
N GLN A 104 -16.55 1.00 5.39
CA GLN A 104 -16.45 -0.31 4.79
C GLN A 104 -15.26 -0.42 3.83
N VAL A 105 -14.76 0.71 3.32
CA VAL A 105 -13.90 0.72 2.13
C VAL A 105 -12.57 0.01 2.38
N PHE A 106 -11.94 0.22 3.54
CA PHE A 106 -10.66 -0.42 3.88
C PHE A 106 -10.76 -1.49 4.96
N ALA A 107 -11.87 -1.55 5.71
CA ALA A 107 -12.06 -2.54 6.78
C ALA A 107 -13.03 -3.66 6.42
N GLY A 108 -13.84 -3.52 5.36
CA GLY A 108 -14.91 -4.47 5.03
C GLY A 108 -15.91 -4.64 6.17
N TRP A 109 -16.16 -3.57 6.93
CA TRP A 109 -16.84 -3.58 8.22
C TRP A 109 -17.89 -2.46 8.30
N GLY A 110 -18.97 -2.63 9.09
CA GLY A 110 -20.07 -1.66 9.22
C GLY A 110 -21.41 -2.23 8.75
N LYS A 111 -22.53 -1.96 9.46
CA LYS A 111 -23.88 -2.45 9.13
C LYS A 111 -24.81 -1.31 8.71
N GLY A 112 -25.74 -1.63 7.81
CA GLY A 112 -26.74 -0.70 7.27
C GLY A 112 -27.51 0.09 8.34
N GLY A 113 -27.62 1.41 8.14
CA GLY A 113 -28.33 2.34 9.02
C GLY A 113 -27.42 3.38 9.70
N GLY A 114 -26.19 3.59 9.21
CA GLY A 114 -25.27 4.59 9.75
C GLY A 114 -24.59 4.18 11.07
N GLY A 115 -24.54 2.88 11.38
CA GLY A 115 -24.02 2.35 12.64
C GLY A 115 -22.59 1.78 12.55
N ILE A 116 -21.78 2.03 13.58
CA ILE A 116 -20.47 1.40 13.80
C ILE A 116 -20.70 0.01 14.42
N MET A 117 -21.20 -0.94 13.63
CA MET A 117 -21.47 -2.32 14.05
C MET A 117 -20.95 -3.32 13.02
N PRO A 118 -20.54 -4.54 13.42
CA PRO A 118 -20.07 -5.54 12.47
C PRO A 118 -21.16 -5.91 11.45
N CYS A 119 -20.79 -6.03 10.17
CA CYS A 119 -21.66 -6.64 9.19
C CYS A 119 -21.66 -8.16 9.34
N GLU A 120 -22.65 -8.83 8.73
CA GLU A 120 -22.73 -10.28 8.77
C GLU A 120 -21.45 -10.91 8.18
N GLY A 121 -20.77 -11.72 9.00
CA GLY A 121 -19.52 -12.40 8.64
C GLY A 121 -18.24 -11.58 8.87
N SER A 122 -18.32 -10.35 9.40
CA SER A 122 -17.13 -9.58 9.74
C SER A 122 -16.55 -9.96 11.10
N THR A 123 -15.30 -9.57 11.33
CA THR A 123 -14.67 -9.61 12.65
C THR A 123 -15.41 -8.74 13.66
N ALA A 124 -15.21 -9.01 14.95
CA ALA A 124 -15.86 -8.27 16.05
C ALA A 124 -15.50 -6.77 16.07
N LYS A 125 -14.29 -6.43 15.63
CA LYS A 125 -13.79 -5.06 15.50
C LYS A 125 -13.20 -4.82 14.11
N PRO A 126 -13.28 -3.59 13.57
CA PRO A 126 -12.63 -3.26 12.31
C PRO A 126 -11.11 -3.16 12.49
N TYR A 127 -10.38 -3.53 11.44
CA TYR A 127 -8.94 -3.25 11.30
C TYR A 127 -8.70 -3.01 9.81
N SER A 128 -8.39 -1.78 9.45
CA SER A 128 -8.37 -1.38 8.05
C SER A 128 -7.05 -1.74 7.36
N LEU A 129 -7.13 -2.05 6.06
CA LEU A 129 -5.98 -2.47 5.24
C LEU A 129 -4.81 -1.48 5.31
N ASP A 130 -5.09 -0.18 5.32
CA ASP A 130 -4.05 0.86 5.41
C ASP A 130 -3.33 0.85 6.76
N GLN A 131 -4.03 0.59 7.87
CA GLN A 131 -3.42 0.44 9.19
C GLN A 131 -2.65 -0.88 9.28
N MET A 132 -3.21 -1.98 8.75
CA MET A 132 -2.52 -3.28 8.67
C MET A 132 -1.18 -3.19 7.93
N LEU A 133 -1.15 -2.45 6.81
CA LEU A 133 0.08 -2.22 6.06
C LEU A 133 1.04 -1.29 6.81
N GLY A 134 0.53 -0.25 7.47
CA GLY A 134 1.34 0.63 8.32
C GLY A 134 2.03 -0.13 9.45
N ASP A 135 1.31 -1.00 10.15
CA ASP A 135 1.87 -1.81 11.25
C ASP A 135 2.89 -2.84 10.74
N ARG A 136 2.67 -3.40 9.53
CA ARG A 136 3.55 -4.43 8.96
C ARG A 136 4.80 -3.87 8.27
N TRP A 137 4.66 -2.80 7.49
CA TRP A 137 5.73 -2.24 6.65
C TRP A 137 6.38 -1.01 7.28
N GLY A 138 5.65 -0.30 8.14
CA GLY A 138 6.04 1.00 8.65
C GLY A 138 7.21 0.98 9.63
N ALA A 139 7.58 -0.19 10.18
CA ALA A 139 8.72 -0.34 11.08
C ALA A 139 10.06 0.14 10.50
N LYS A 140 10.18 0.21 9.16
CA LYS A 140 11.38 0.71 8.47
C LYS A 140 11.18 2.10 7.85
N THR A 141 10.15 2.83 8.25
CA THR A 141 9.82 4.16 7.74
C THR A 141 9.83 5.17 8.87
N SER A 142 10.13 6.43 8.56
CA SER A 142 9.99 7.52 9.55
C SER A 142 8.54 7.80 9.91
N ARG A 143 7.61 7.42 9.02
CA ARG A 143 6.16 7.58 9.18
C ARG A 143 5.47 6.31 8.70
N PRO A 144 5.02 5.44 9.61
CA PRO A 144 4.43 4.15 9.25
C PRO A 144 3.11 4.30 8.48
N TRP A 145 2.40 5.40 8.72
CA TRP A 145 1.13 5.71 8.07
C TRP A 145 0.92 7.22 7.99
N VAL A 146 0.26 7.66 6.92
CA VAL A 146 -0.12 9.06 6.71
C VAL A 146 -1.59 9.09 6.28
N GLY A 147 -2.43 9.68 7.12
CA GLY A 147 -3.86 9.86 6.85
C GLY A 147 -4.18 11.29 6.46
N LEU A 148 -4.61 11.50 5.21
CA LEU A 148 -5.04 12.79 4.70
C LEU A 148 -6.53 12.76 4.36
N GLY A 149 -7.21 13.86 4.66
CA GLY A 149 -8.64 14.00 4.46
C GLY A 149 -9.04 15.35 3.91
N ALA A 150 -10.26 15.44 3.41
CA ALA A 150 -10.94 16.71 3.18
C ALA A 150 -12.36 16.58 3.74
N PHE A 151 -12.64 17.30 4.82
CA PHE A 151 -13.95 17.30 5.47
C PHE A 151 -14.37 15.91 5.97
N THR A 152 -13.42 15.20 6.59
CA THR A 152 -13.62 13.86 7.17
C THR A 152 -14.17 13.91 8.59
N SER A 153 -14.12 15.08 9.23
CA SER A 153 -14.65 15.35 10.56
C SER A 153 -16.09 15.89 10.59
N SER A 154 -16.75 16.07 9.44
CA SER A 154 -18.10 16.66 9.36
C SER A 154 -18.89 16.17 8.14
N PRO A 155 -20.22 16.00 8.21
CA PRO A 155 -21.01 15.85 9.45
C PRO A 155 -20.63 14.58 10.22
N ALA A 156 -21.02 14.48 11.49
CA ALA A 156 -20.75 13.31 12.35
C ALA A 156 -21.28 11.97 11.80
N SER A 157 -22.14 12.00 10.77
CA SER A 157 -22.59 10.82 10.03
C SER A 157 -21.53 10.25 9.07
N ARG A 158 -20.51 11.04 8.70
CA ARG A 158 -19.41 10.56 7.87
C ARG A 158 -18.47 9.72 8.72
N GLN A 159 -18.53 8.42 8.47
CA GLN A 159 -17.71 7.47 9.21
C GLN A 159 -16.26 7.54 8.74
N THR A 160 -15.32 7.27 9.65
CA THR A 160 -13.90 7.11 9.32
C THR A 160 -13.72 6.04 8.24
N VAL A 161 -12.71 6.20 7.37
CA VAL A 161 -12.32 5.15 6.41
C VAL A 161 -11.27 4.19 6.99
N SER A 162 -10.66 4.54 8.12
CA SER A 162 -9.49 3.87 8.67
C SER A 162 -9.67 3.56 10.15
N TYR A 163 -9.24 2.36 10.56
CA TYR A 163 -9.43 1.78 11.88
C TYR A 163 -8.17 1.04 12.33
N LYS A 164 -7.66 1.41 13.50
CA LYS A 164 -6.50 0.77 14.13
C LYS A 164 -6.82 -0.66 14.56
N GLU A 165 -5.81 -1.47 14.86
CA GLU A 165 -5.98 -2.87 15.31
C GLU A 165 -6.96 -3.01 16.50
N ASN A 166 -7.00 -2.03 17.40
CA ASN A 166 -7.91 -2.03 18.54
C ASN A 166 -9.37 -1.64 18.19
N GLY A 167 -9.69 -1.40 16.92
CA GLY A 167 -11.02 -1.02 16.44
C GLY A 167 -11.31 0.48 16.52
N THR A 168 -10.41 1.30 17.05
CA THR A 168 -10.62 2.74 17.13
C THR A 168 -10.40 3.44 15.78
N PRO A 169 -11.21 4.46 15.45
CA PRO A 169 -10.98 5.31 14.28
C PRO A 169 -9.56 5.89 14.25
N ALA A 170 -8.91 5.82 13.08
CA ALA A 170 -7.69 6.57 12.81
C ALA A 170 -8.06 7.97 12.30
N ALA A 171 -7.60 9.01 13.00
CA ALA A 171 -7.87 10.38 12.62
C ALA A 171 -7.14 10.75 11.32
N LEU A 172 -7.87 11.37 10.40
CA LEU A 172 -7.32 11.94 9.18
C LEU A 172 -7.02 13.43 9.39
N GLN A 173 -5.98 13.94 8.73
CA GLN A 173 -5.67 15.35 8.75
C GLN A 173 -6.45 16.09 7.65
N ASP A 174 -7.50 16.81 8.05
CA ASP A 174 -8.34 17.62 7.15
C ASP A 174 -7.72 18.97 6.80
N ASN A 175 -6.84 19.52 7.65
CA ASN A 175 -6.25 20.82 7.41
C ASN A 175 -5.00 20.67 6.53
N PRO A 176 -5.02 21.16 5.26
CA PRO A 176 -3.91 20.97 4.34
C PRO A 176 -2.64 21.68 4.80
N LYS A 177 -2.75 22.82 5.49
CA LYS A 177 -1.59 23.52 6.07
C LYS A 177 -0.98 22.71 7.22
N ALA A 178 -1.80 22.13 8.07
CA ALA A 178 -1.33 21.26 9.14
C ALA A 178 -0.70 19.97 8.58
N ALA A 179 -1.31 19.34 7.58
CA ALA A 179 -0.75 18.19 6.87
C ALA A 179 0.62 18.50 6.25
N TYR A 180 0.73 19.64 5.58
CA TYR A 180 1.98 20.09 4.97
C TYR A 180 3.06 20.31 6.03
N ASN A 181 2.75 21.05 7.10
CA ASN A 181 3.70 21.32 8.18
C ASN A 181 4.12 20.05 8.91
N ASP A 182 3.21 19.10 9.09
CA ASP A 182 3.52 17.80 9.66
C ASP A 182 4.50 17.03 8.76
N LEU A 183 4.18 16.87 7.47
CA LEU A 183 5.01 16.09 6.54
C LEU A 183 6.35 16.75 6.19
N PHE A 184 6.37 18.07 6.07
CA PHE A 184 7.47 18.81 5.46
C PHE A 184 7.98 19.99 6.31
N GLY A 185 7.33 20.35 7.41
CA GLY A 185 7.68 21.55 8.18
C GLY A 185 9.05 21.50 8.87
N SER A 186 9.65 20.32 8.98
CA SER A 186 10.99 20.11 9.53
C SER A 186 11.95 19.52 8.49
N PHE A 187 11.73 19.78 7.20
CA PHE A 187 12.65 19.29 6.17
C PHE A 187 14.05 19.87 6.39
N ASN A 188 15.06 19.00 6.29
CA ASN A 188 16.47 19.37 6.35
C ASN A 188 17.14 18.97 5.05
N LEU A 189 18.15 19.73 4.64
CA LEU A 189 18.98 19.35 3.51
C LEU A 189 19.93 18.21 3.91
N THR A 190 20.10 17.24 3.02
CA THR A 190 21.04 16.12 3.19
C THR A 190 22.49 16.57 3.16
N SER A 191 22.76 17.74 2.57
CA SER A 191 24.09 18.34 2.42
C SER A 191 23.99 19.86 2.42
N GLY A 192 25.06 20.53 2.88
CA GLY A 192 25.10 21.98 3.03
C GLY A 192 24.77 22.41 4.46
N GLY A 193 25.50 23.40 4.97
CA GLY A 193 25.33 23.90 6.33
C GLY A 193 24.06 24.74 6.51
N SER A 194 23.97 25.44 7.65
CA SER A 194 22.84 26.31 8.02
C SER A 194 22.48 27.35 6.96
N GLY A 195 23.46 27.91 6.25
CA GLY A 195 23.23 28.88 5.15
C GLY A 195 22.50 28.27 3.95
N SER A 196 22.81 27.02 3.60
CA SER A 196 22.12 26.31 2.51
C SER A 196 20.66 26.01 2.88
N LEU A 197 20.42 25.61 4.12
CA LEU A 197 19.06 25.38 4.62
C LEU A 197 18.24 26.68 4.66
N ALA A 198 18.84 27.80 5.09
CA ALA A 198 18.17 29.11 5.07
C ALA A 198 17.74 29.53 3.66
N LEU A 199 18.63 29.37 2.67
CA LEU A 199 18.30 29.64 1.27
C LEU A 199 17.22 28.69 0.73
N ALA A 200 17.24 27.41 1.11
CA ALA A 200 16.20 26.46 0.72
C ALA A 200 14.83 26.87 1.29
N ASN A 201 14.77 27.24 2.57
CA ASN A 201 13.57 27.75 3.21
C ASN A 201 13.03 29.02 2.51
N GLU A 202 13.91 29.95 2.16
CA GLU A 202 13.55 31.17 1.43
C GLU A 202 12.98 30.84 0.03
N ASN A 203 13.60 29.91 -0.70
CA ASN A 203 13.12 29.51 -2.02
C ASN A 203 11.75 28.83 -1.95
N VAL A 204 11.51 27.99 -0.94
CA VAL A 204 10.20 27.36 -0.70
C VAL A 204 9.16 28.41 -0.34
N ALA A 205 9.48 29.33 0.58
CA ALA A 205 8.57 30.41 0.98
C ALA A 205 8.17 31.33 -0.17
N ASN A 206 9.11 31.59 -1.10
CA ASN A 206 8.89 32.41 -2.28
C ASN A 206 8.37 31.62 -3.51
N GLY A 207 8.06 30.34 -3.36
CA GLY A 207 7.56 29.50 -4.45
C GLY A 207 8.55 29.25 -5.60
N LYS A 208 9.84 29.55 -5.41
CA LYS A 208 10.90 29.34 -6.41
C LYS A 208 11.21 27.86 -6.62
N LYS A 209 11.08 27.05 -5.56
CA LYS A 209 11.25 25.59 -5.55
C LYS A 209 10.29 24.95 -4.57
N ARG A 210 9.90 23.69 -4.82
CA ARG A 210 9.10 22.90 -3.87
C ARG A 210 10.04 22.15 -2.92
N VAL A 211 9.59 21.84 -1.70
CA VAL A 211 10.36 21.02 -0.75
C VAL A 211 10.82 19.70 -1.38
N ILE A 212 9.95 19.08 -2.18
CA ILE A 212 10.27 17.81 -2.84
C ILE A 212 11.43 17.93 -3.85
N ASP A 213 11.68 19.12 -4.41
CA ASP A 213 12.81 19.35 -5.31
C ASP A 213 14.15 19.35 -4.57
N TYR A 214 14.14 19.50 -3.23
CA TYR A 214 15.32 19.36 -2.36
C TYR A 214 15.49 17.96 -1.77
N LEU A 215 14.38 17.21 -1.64
CA LEU A 215 14.39 15.85 -1.09
C LEU A 215 14.64 14.78 -2.16
N ARG A 216 14.36 15.09 -3.42
CA ARG A 216 14.77 14.30 -4.58
C ARG A 216 16.24 14.59 -4.88
N GLY A 217 17.13 13.94 -4.14
CA GLY A 217 18.54 13.79 -4.54
C GLY A 217 18.65 12.82 -5.70
#